data_AF-A0A2R5EHA5-F1
#
_entry.id   AF-A0A2R5EHA5-F1
#
_cell.length_a   1.000
_cell.length_b   1.000
_cell.length_c   1.000
_cell.angle_alpha   90.00
_cell.angle_beta   90.00
_cell.angle_gamma   90.00
#
_symmetry.space_group_name_H-M   'P 1'
#
loop_
_entity.id
_entity.type
_entity.pdbx_description
1 polymer ?
#
loop_
_entity_poly.entity_id
_entity_poly.type
_entity_poly.pdbx_seq_one_letter_code
_entity_poly.pdbx_strand_id
1 'polypeptide(L)'
;MTDYIEQKIPKHIRNQIRLNYKIRGNNITLIEERPAFMSDEWVELDVAQFRLDQNKWKVYWRDSKNKWHFVDDIVPDEDFEKQLKIVDTDNRGLFWG
;
A
#
# COMPACT_ATOMS: atom_id res chain seq x y z
N MET A 1 5.61 -15.13 14.20
CA MET A 1 4.24 -14.85 13.70
C MET A 1 4.34 -13.94 12.48
N THR A 2 4.93 -14.43 11.39
CA THR A 2 5.22 -13.67 10.15
C THR A 2 4.61 -14.32 8.91
N ASP A 3 4.04 -15.52 9.06
CA ASP A 3 3.62 -16.39 7.95
C ASP A 3 2.29 -15.97 7.28
N TYR A 4 1.46 -15.21 7.99
CA TYR A 4 0.09 -14.92 7.51
C TYR A 4 0.06 -13.97 6.30
N ILE A 5 1.08 -13.13 6.14
CA ILE A 5 1.08 -12.07 5.14
C ILE A 5 1.65 -12.55 3.80
N GLU A 6 2.70 -13.38 3.82
CA GLU A 6 3.34 -13.83 2.58
C GLU A 6 2.42 -14.68 1.69
N GLN A 7 1.45 -15.39 2.29
CA GLN A 7 0.49 -16.21 1.54
C GLN A 7 -0.68 -15.41 0.93
N LYS A 8 -0.93 -14.18 1.40
CA LYS A 8 -2.09 -13.36 1.04
C LYS A 8 -1.82 -12.29 -0.01
N ILE A 9 -0.58 -12.14 -0.48
CA ILE A 9 -0.24 -11.18 -1.55
C ILE A 9 -0.19 -11.92 -2.91
N PRO A 10 -1.15 -11.69 -3.81
CA PRO A 10 -1.19 -12.40 -5.08
C PRO A 10 -0.07 -11.98 -6.03
N LYS A 11 0.47 -12.96 -6.76
CA LYS A 11 1.53 -12.74 -7.75
C LYS A 11 1.09 -11.85 -8.92
N HIS A 12 -0.20 -11.77 -9.21
CA HIS A 12 -0.74 -11.08 -10.38
C HIS A 12 -0.71 -9.54 -10.27
N ILE A 13 -0.42 -8.99 -9.09
CA ILE A 13 -0.43 -7.53 -8.84
C ILE A 13 0.92 -6.86 -9.20
N ARG A 14 1.94 -7.64 -9.60
CA ARG A 14 3.33 -7.16 -9.74
C ARG A 14 3.67 -6.37 -11.01
N ASN A 15 2.73 -6.15 -11.95
CA ASN A 15 3.14 -6.08 -13.37
C ASN A 15 2.62 -4.92 -14.24
N GLN A 16 2.53 -3.67 -13.76
CA GLN A 16 2.33 -2.55 -14.73
C GLN A 16 2.98 -1.20 -14.38
N ILE A 17 3.20 -0.95 -13.10
CA ILE A 17 4.24 -0.07 -12.55
C ILE A 17 4.95 -0.97 -11.52
N ARG A 18 6.22 -0.77 -11.16
CA ARG A 18 6.89 -1.64 -10.17
C ARG A 18 6.28 -1.37 -8.79
N LEU A 19 5.11 -1.93 -8.55
CA LEU A 19 4.43 -1.94 -7.28
C LEU A 19 5.09 -3.00 -6.43
N ASN A 20 5.74 -2.54 -5.38
CA ASN A 20 6.47 -3.35 -4.44
C ASN A 20 5.76 -3.32 -3.08
N TYR A 21 6.03 -4.32 -2.26
CA TYR A 21 5.45 -4.45 -0.93
C TYR A 21 6.53 -4.58 0.10
N LYS A 22 6.56 -3.68 1.07
CA LYS A 22 7.39 -3.84 2.28
C LYS A 22 6.52 -4.36 3.40
N ILE A 23 6.77 -5.60 3.79
CA ILE A 23 6.10 -6.27 4.92
C ILE A 23 6.97 -6.08 6.17
N ARG A 24 6.37 -5.56 7.25
CA ARG A 24 7.00 -5.45 8.57
C ARG A 24 6.00 -5.81 9.66
N GLY A 25 6.15 -7.01 10.22
CA GLY A 25 5.23 -7.52 11.23
C GLY A 25 3.82 -7.63 10.66
N ASN A 26 2.88 -6.84 11.21
CA ASN A 26 1.47 -6.80 10.77
C ASN A 26 1.17 -5.66 9.77
N ASN A 27 2.21 -4.96 9.30
CA ASN A 27 2.06 -3.81 8.42
C ASN A 27 2.60 -4.16 7.04
N ILE A 28 1.82 -3.85 6.01
CA ILE A 28 2.20 -3.97 4.61
C ILE A 28 2.21 -2.56 4.03
N THR A 29 3.33 -2.13 3.46
CA THR A 29 3.43 -0.84 2.77
C THR A 29 3.50 -1.09 1.27
N LEU A 30 2.54 -0.54 0.53
CA LEU A 30 2.54 -0.50 -0.92
C LEU A 30 3.46 0.63 -1.36
N ILE A 31 4.36 0.32 -2.28
CA ILE A 31 5.40 1.21 -2.76
C ILE A 31 5.34 1.24 -4.28
N GLU A 32 5.36 2.44 -4.83
CA GLU A 32 5.52 2.66 -6.25
C GLU A 32 6.98 2.98 -6.56
N GLU A 33 7.62 2.17 -7.42
CA GLU A 33 8.92 2.51 -7.98
C GLU A 33 8.76 3.11 -9.37
N ARG A 34 9.17 4.36 -9.54
CA ARG A 34 9.13 5.07 -10.83
C ARG A 34 10.44 5.82 -11.10
N PRO A 35 10.82 6.01 -12.36
CA PRO A 35 11.94 6.88 -12.69
C PRO A 35 11.67 8.30 -12.21
N ALA A 36 12.66 8.93 -11.59
CA ALA A 36 12.60 10.32 -11.21
C ALA A 36 12.49 11.22 -12.45
N PHE A 37 11.76 12.32 -12.32
CA PHE A 37 11.61 13.26 -13.42
C PHE A 37 12.96 13.89 -13.75
N MET A 38 13.45 13.70 -14.98
CA MET A 38 14.73 14.20 -15.50
C MET A 38 16.00 13.58 -14.88
N SER A 39 15.92 12.38 -14.30
CA SER A 39 17.08 11.62 -13.82
C SER A 39 16.98 10.15 -14.20
N ASP A 40 18.12 9.47 -14.34
CA ASP A 40 18.20 7.99 -14.47
C ASP A 40 18.00 7.26 -13.11
N GLU A 41 17.73 8.02 -12.05
CA GLU A 41 17.50 7.49 -10.71
C GLU A 41 16.06 6.99 -10.54
N TRP A 42 15.90 5.84 -9.90
CA TRP A 42 14.60 5.30 -9.53
C TRP A 42 14.26 5.77 -8.13
N VAL A 43 13.02 6.25 -7.94
CA VAL A 43 12.51 6.65 -6.63
C VAL A 43 11.44 5.67 -6.17
N GLU A 44 11.50 5.34 -4.89
CA GLU A 44 10.47 4.58 -4.18
C GLU A 44 9.52 5.57 -3.48
N LEU A 45 8.24 5.50 -3.80
CA LEU A 45 7.20 6.31 -3.18
C LEU A 45 6.27 5.41 -2.37
N ASP A 46 6.17 5.66 -1.07
CA ASP A 46 5.22 4.96 -0.22
C ASP A 46 3.79 5.46 -0.55
N VAL A 47 2.99 4.59 -1.17
CA VAL A 47 1.63 4.89 -1.64
C VAL A 47 0.63 4.77 -0.50
N ALA A 48 0.60 3.59 0.14
CA ALA A 48 -0.36 3.28 1.20
C ALA A 48 0.25 2.27 2.18
N GLN A 49 -0.26 2.28 3.41
CA GLN A 49 0.08 1.26 4.39
C GLN A 49 -1.18 0.57 4.92
N PHE A 50 -1.19 -0.75 4.82
CA PHE A 50 -2.21 -1.63 5.36
C PHE A 50 -1.71 -2.16 6.70
N ARG A 51 -2.49 -1.97 7.76
CA ARG A 51 -2.17 -2.50 9.09
C ARG A 51 -3.23 -3.50 9.50
N LEU A 52 -2.80 -4.73 9.82
CA LEU A 52 -3.69 -5.76 10.32
C LEU A 52 -3.95 -5.51 11.81
N ASP A 53 -5.21 -5.22 12.13
CA ASP A 53 -5.69 -5.01 13.49
C ASP A 53 -7.00 -5.79 13.68
N GLN A 54 -7.08 -6.60 14.74
CA GLN A 54 -8.25 -7.44 15.03
C GLN A 54 -8.75 -8.26 13.81
N ASN A 55 -7.82 -8.82 13.05
CA ASN A 55 -8.10 -9.58 11.82
C ASN A 55 -8.74 -8.77 10.67
N LYS A 56 -8.64 -7.44 10.71
CA LYS A 56 -9.08 -6.52 9.66
C LYS A 56 -7.94 -5.62 9.22
N TRP A 57 -7.86 -5.37 7.93
CA TRP A 57 -6.90 -4.47 7.32
C TRP A 57 -7.42 -3.04 7.35
N LYS A 58 -6.69 -2.18 8.06
CA LYS A 58 -6.90 -0.74 8.08
C LYS A 58 -5.96 -0.09 7.07
N VAL A 59 -6.48 0.86 6.29
CA VAL A 59 -5.70 1.60 5.28
C VAL A 59 -5.25 2.94 5.84
N TYR A 60 -3.99 3.28 5.57
CA TYR A 60 -3.36 4.53 5.95
C TYR A 60 -2.75 5.20 4.73
N TRP A 61 -2.92 6.51 4.63
CA TRP A 61 -2.26 7.36 3.64
C TRP A 61 -1.08 8.09 4.29
N ARG A 62 -0.12 8.51 3.48
CA ARG A 62 1.07 9.22 3.95
C ARG A 62 1.00 10.69 3.55
N ASP A 63 1.20 11.59 4.51
CA ASP A 63 1.29 13.02 4.21
C ASP A 63 2.68 13.44 3.69
N SER A 64 2.79 14.68 3.22
CA SER A 64 4.06 15.28 2.77
C SER A 64 5.12 15.41 3.87
N LYS A 65 4.74 15.21 5.15
CA LYS A 65 5.64 15.17 6.31
C LYS A 65 6.00 13.74 6.71
N ASN A 66 5.74 12.76 5.84
CA ASN A 66 6.01 11.35 6.03
C ASN A 66 5.24 10.69 7.18
N LYS A 67 4.12 11.28 7.64
CA LYS A 67 3.28 10.73 8.70
C LYS A 67 2.14 9.91 8.10
N TRP A 68 1.84 8.80 8.77
CA TRP A 68 0.74 7.90 8.42
C TRP A 68 -0.54 8.33 9.11
N HIS A 69 -1.60 8.52 8.32
CA HIS A 69 -2.92 8.90 8.77
C HIS A 69 -3.92 7.82 8.38
N PHE A 70 -4.81 7.46 9.30
CA PHE A 70 -5.86 6.48 9.03
C PHE A 70 -6.89 7.06 8.05
N VAL A 71 -7.39 6.23 7.15
CA VAL A 71 -8.41 6.61 6.17
C VAL A 71 -9.76 6.15 6.68
N ASP A 72 -10.49 7.03 7.37
CA ASP A 72 -11.82 6.72 7.93
C ASP A 72 -12.86 6.38 6.85
N ASP A 73 -12.67 6.86 5.62
CA ASP A 73 -13.52 6.57 4.46
C ASP A 73 -13.46 5.10 4.01
N ILE A 74 -12.38 4.38 4.37
CA ILE A 74 -12.18 2.98 3.99
C ILE A 74 -12.52 2.08 5.18
N VAL A 75 -13.63 1.36 5.06
CA VAL A 75 -14.06 0.42 6.09
C VAL A 75 -13.05 -0.74 6.18
N PRO A 76 -12.49 -1.02 7.37
CA PRO A 76 -11.55 -2.12 7.54
C PRO A 76 -12.18 -3.48 7.23
N ASP A 77 -11.47 -4.29 6.46
CA ASP A 77 -11.96 -5.60 5.98
C ASP A 77 -10.89 -6.68 6.20
N GLU A 78 -11.29 -7.93 6.42
CA GLU A 78 -10.37 -9.06 6.55
C GLU A 78 -9.66 -9.40 5.24
N ASP A 79 -10.25 -9.02 4.11
CA ASP A 79 -9.69 -9.23 2.79
C ASP A 79 -8.73 -8.11 2.38
N PHE A 80 -7.44 -8.45 2.35
CA PHE A 80 -6.37 -7.57 1.89
C PHE A 80 -6.56 -7.12 0.44
N GLU A 81 -6.96 -8.02 -0.46
CA GLU A 81 -7.09 -7.69 -1.89
C GLU A 81 -8.19 -6.65 -2.11
N LYS A 82 -9.26 -6.74 -1.33
CA LYS A 82 -10.35 -5.76 -1.35
C LYS A 82 -9.86 -4.37 -0.95
N GLN A 83 -9.07 -4.28 0.11
CA GLN A 83 -8.47 -3.01 0.54
C GLN A 83 -7.49 -2.46 -0.49
N LEU A 84 -6.66 -3.34 -1.05
CA LEU A 84 -5.70 -2.97 -2.09
C LEU A 84 -6.39 -2.46 -3.35
N LYS A 85 -7.49 -3.08 -3.77
CA LYS A 85 -8.28 -2.62 -4.91
C LYS A 85 -8.90 -1.25 -4.69
N ILE A 86 -9.33 -0.94 -3.45
CA ILE A 86 -9.84 0.38 -3.10
C ILE A 86 -8.73 1.43 -3.26
N VAL A 87 -7.51 1.14 -2.80
CA VAL A 87 -6.35 2.01 -2.99
C VAL A 87 -6.00 2.16 -4.48
N ASP A 88 -5.94 1.06 -5.22
CA ASP A 88 -5.60 1.04 -6.66
C ASP A 88 -6.62 1.80 -7.52
N THR A 89 -7.90 1.77 -7.14
CA THR A 89 -8.98 2.49 -7.83
C THR A 89 -9.19 3.91 -7.29
N ASP A 90 -8.35 4.38 -6.35
CA ASP A 90 -8.49 5.72 -5.80
C ASP A 90 -8.18 6.80 -6.84
N ASN A 91 -9.25 7.35 -7.42
CA ASN A 91 -9.17 8.44 -8.38
C ASN A 91 -9.17 9.83 -7.72
N ARG A 92 -9.15 9.90 -6.38
CA ARG A 92 -9.16 11.15 -5.62
C ARG A 92 -7.75 11.75 -5.44
N GLY A 93 -6.71 10.98 -5.76
CA GLY A 93 -5.31 11.38 -5.57
C GLY A 93 -4.90 11.38 -4.09
N LEU A 94 -5.57 10.57 -3.26
CA LEU A 94 -5.23 10.44 -1.84
C LEU A 94 -3.96 9.58 -1.65
N PHE A 95 -3.80 8.57 -2.50
CA PHE A 95 -2.67 7.63 -2.45
C PHE A 95 -1.69 7.80 -3.62
N TRP A 96 -2.21 8.11 -4.81
CA TRP A 96 -1.42 8.25 -6.03
C TRP A 96 -1.22 9.74 -6.35
N GLY A 97 0.05 10.16 -6.46
CA GLY A 97 0.43 11.56 -6.69
C GLY A 97 1.81 11.75 -7.32
#